data_AF-A0A8H8DJ36-F1
#
_entry.id   AF-A0A8H8DJ36-F1
#
_cell.length_a   1.000
_cell.length_b   1.000
_cell.length_c   1.000
_cell.angle_alpha   90.00
_cell.angle_beta   90.00
_cell.angle_gamma   90.00
#
_symmetry.space_group_name_H-M   'P 1'
#
loop_
_entity.id
_entity.type
_entity.pdbx_description
1 polymer ?
#
loop_
_entity_poly.entity_id
_entity_poly.type
_entity_poly.pdbx_seq_one_letter_code
_entity_poly.pdbx_strand_id
1 'polypeptide(L)'
;MAARGRFLQSAASYLVLWRNRRDVALTALAALYFLACAFCVCLANSYADRVAAASAALLAGGRFYSAPDVLVDSMRDLYMRHAAVRHLPDRLVFVAAGTGLLFCLGRARRSFALLRRYLVAAGSVYLLRAPFVAFTVLPSPFELCPVTYEEDVLYDAVLLLAQVRVSCGDVFFR
;
A
#
# COMPACT_ATOMS: atom_id res chain seq x y z
N MET A 1 21.36 -40.06 -21.65
CA MET A 1 22.00 -38.98 -20.87
C MET A 1 21.97 -37.58 -21.52
N ALA A 2 21.77 -37.44 -22.84
CA ALA A 2 21.76 -36.13 -23.53
C ALA A 2 20.56 -35.21 -23.22
N ALA A 3 19.48 -35.71 -22.62
CA ALA A 3 18.29 -34.93 -22.28
C ALA A 3 18.47 -34.04 -21.03
N ARG A 4 19.33 -34.45 -20.07
CA ARG A 4 19.61 -33.68 -18.85
C ARG A 4 20.37 -32.37 -19.15
N GLY A 5 21.26 -32.37 -20.14
CA GLY A 5 22.05 -31.19 -20.51
C GLY A 5 21.21 -30.05 -21.12
N ARG A 6 20.21 -30.37 -21.94
CA ARG A 6 19.33 -29.35 -22.54
C ARG A 6 18.37 -28.72 -21.54
N PHE A 7 17.91 -29.49 -20.55
CA PHE A 7 17.04 -28.97 -19.49
C PHE A 7 17.78 -27.97 -18.58
N LEU A 8 19.05 -28.26 -18.26
CA LEU A 8 19.90 -27.38 -17.47
C LEU A 8 20.28 -26.09 -18.23
N GLN A 9 20.54 -26.16 -19.54
CA GLN A 9 20.79 -24.95 -20.36
C GLN A 9 19.54 -24.09 -20.53
N SER A 10 18.35 -24.69 -20.66
CA SER A 10 17.09 -23.96 -20.64
C SER A 10 16.87 -23.30 -19.29
N ALA A 11 17.00 -24.02 -18.17
CA ALA A 11 16.84 -23.47 -16.82
C ALA A 11 17.83 -22.31 -16.52
N ALA A 12 19.08 -22.43 -16.95
CA ALA A 12 20.06 -21.35 -16.84
C ALA A 12 19.66 -20.09 -17.61
N SER A 13 18.97 -20.25 -18.75
CA SER A 13 18.43 -19.12 -19.52
C SER A 13 17.20 -18.45 -18.88
N TYR A 14 16.46 -19.18 -18.03
CA TYR A 14 15.36 -18.64 -17.20
C TYR A 14 15.88 -17.92 -15.95
N LEU A 15 17.07 -18.27 -15.45
CA LEU A 15 17.72 -17.62 -14.30
C LEU A 15 18.28 -16.23 -14.62
N VAL A 16 18.58 -15.95 -15.90
CA VAL A 16 19.03 -14.62 -16.32
C VAL A 16 17.81 -13.70 -16.46
N LEU A 17 17.45 -13.09 -15.32
CA LEU A 17 16.33 -12.15 -15.20
C LEU A 17 16.57 -10.86 -15.99
N TRP A 18 17.83 -10.39 -16.09
CA TRP A 18 18.18 -9.13 -16.75
C TRP A 18 18.78 -9.33 -18.14
N ARG A 19 18.39 -8.49 -19.10
CA ARG A 19 18.97 -8.47 -20.45
C ARG A 19 20.20 -7.54 -20.54
N ASN A 20 20.18 -6.42 -19.82
CA ASN A 20 21.22 -5.40 -19.85
C ASN A 20 21.34 -4.69 -18.49
N ARG A 21 22.54 -4.18 -18.12
CA ARG A 21 22.74 -3.39 -16.88
C ARG A 21 21.87 -2.14 -16.84
N ARG A 22 21.55 -1.57 -18.01
CA ARG A 22 20.61 -0.44 -18.14
C ARG A 22 19.20 -0.77 -17.66
N ASP A 23 18.74 -2.01 -17.85
CA ASP A 23 17.40 -2.41 -17.39
C ASP A 23 17.34 -2.44 -15.85
N VAL A 24 18.41 -2.91 -15.20
CA VAL A 24 18.52 -2.91 -13.73
C VAL A 24 18.48 -1.48 -13.20
N ALA A 25 19.26 -0.56 -13.80
CA ALA A 25 19.26 0.86 -13.40
C ALA A 25 17.89 1.53 -13.58
N LEU A 26 17.20 1.27 -14.70
CA LEU A 26 15.86 1.82 -14.95
C LEU A 26 14.79 1.24 -14.01
N THR A 27 14.91 -0.04 -13.64
CA THR A 27 14.00 -0.63 -12.66
C THR A 27 14.28 -0.10 -11.25
N ALA A 28 15.54 0.13 -10.88
CA ALA A 28 15.89 0.79 -9.62
C ALA A 28 15.32 2.22 -9.55
N LEU A 29 15.40 2.97 -10.64
CA LEU A 29 14.80 4.31 -10.73
C LEU A 29 13.27 4.26 -10.60
N ALA A 30 12.61 3.26 -11.19
CA ALA A 30 11.17 3.06 -11.02
C ALA A 30 10.79 2.65 -9.59
N ALA A 31 11.64 1.88 -8.90
CA ALA A 31 11.43 1.55 -7.49
C ALA A 31 11.56 2.81 -6.60
N LEU A 32 12.55 3.67 -6.86
CA LEU A 32 12.69 4.95 -6.18
C LEU A 32 11.48 5.86 -6.43
N TYR A 33 10.98 5.91 -7.67
CA TYR A 33 9.75 6.64 -7.99
C TYR A 33 8.55 6.09 -7.19
N PHE A 34 8.37 4.77 -7.16
CA PHE A 34 7.32 4.15 -6.37
C PHE A 34 7.41 4.50 -4.88
N LEU A 35 8.62 4.44 -4.30
CA LEU A 35 8.85 4.82 -2.90
C LEU A 35 8.55 6.30 -2.64
N ALA A 36 8.94 7.19 -3.56
CA ALA A 36 8.62 8.61 -3.46
C ALA A 36 7.10 8.85 -3.50
N CYS A 37 6.38 8.17 -4.40
CA CYS A 37 4.92 8.23 -4.46
C CYS A 37 4.27 7.70 -3.17
N ALA A 38 4.73 6.55 -2.66
CA ALA A 38 4.24 5.99 -1.40
C ALA A 38 4.50 6.95 -0.23
N PHE A 39 5.68 7.56 -0.17
CA PHE A 39 6.02 8.54 0.86
C PHE A 39 5.09 9.78 0.81
N CYS A 40 4.77 10.30 -0.39
CA CYS A 40 3.79 11.39 -0.53
C CYS A 40 2.41 11.01 0.01
N VAL A 41 1.97 9.76 -0.19
CA VAL A 41 0.71 9.26 0.39
C VAL A 41 0.81 9.17 1.92
N CYS A 42 1.92 8.66 2.45
CA CYS A 42 2.17 8.61 3.90
C CYS A 42 2.19 10.02 4.52
N LEU A 43 2.72 11.03 3.83
CA LEU A 43 2.64 12.42 4.25
C LEU A 43 1.20 12.93 4.29
N ALA A 44 0.40 12.63 3.26
CA ALA A 44 -1.01 13.00 3.23
C ALA A 44 -1.80 12.32 4.36
N ASN A 45 -1.52 11.04 4.64
CA ASN A 45 -2.09 10.29 5.75
C ASN A 45 -1.69 10.88 7.11
N SER A 46 -0.40 11.20 7.33
CA SER A 46 0.07 11.83 8.57
C SER A 46 -0.58 13.20 8.80
N TYR A 47 -0.73 14.00 7.74
CA TYR A 47 -1.48 15.25 7.79
C TYR A 47 -2.96 15.01 8.15
N ALA A 48 -3.62 14.06 7.48
CA ALA A 48 -5.02 13.75 7.73
C ALA A 48 -5.25 13.27 9.17
N ASP A 49 -4.38 12.44 9.72
CA ASP A 49 -4.47 11.98 11.11
C ASP A 49 -4.43 13.13 12.12
N ARG A 50 -3.64 14.18 11.86
CA ARG A 50 -3.56 15.37 12.73
C ARG A 50 -4.80 16.25 12.63
N VAL A 51 -5.30 16.47 11.42
CA VAL A 51 -6.53 17.25 11.23
C VAL A 51 -7.72 16.51 11.84
N ALA A 52 -7.77 15.19 11.68
CA ALA A 52 -8.76 14.33 12.34
C ALA A 52 -8.62 14.40 13.87
N ALA A 53 -7.38 14.40 14.40
CA ALA A 53 -7.11 14.57 15.83
C ALA A 53 -7.67 15.88 16.39
N ALA A 54 -7.36 16.99 15.72
CA ALA A 54 -7.84 18.31 16.09
C ALA A 54 -9.37 18.39 16.02
N SER A 55 -9.98 17.80 14.99
CA SER A 55 -11.43 17.74 14.82
C SER A 55 -12.11 16.89 15.90
N ALA A 56 -11.55 15.72 16.24
CA ALA A 56 -12.08 14.85 17.28
C ALA A 56 -12.04 15.51 18.66
N ALA A 57 -10.97 16.26 18.96
CA ALA A 57 -10.87 17.04 20.19
C ALA A 57 -11.96 18.11 20.31
N LEU A 58 -12.36 18.72 19.19
CA LEU A 58 -13.40 19.76 19.14
C LEU A 58 -14.83 19.20 19.17
N LEU A 59 -15.08 18.07 18.51
CA LEU A 59 -16.43 17.54 18.25
C LEU A 59 -16.91 16.46 19.23
N ALA A 60 -16.00 15.65 19.79
CA ALA A 60 -16.37 14.43 20.52
C ALA A 60 -15.95 14.40 21.99
N GLY A 61 -15.30 15.45 22.52
CA GLY A 61 -14.83 15.49 23.91
C GLY A 61 -13.84 14.36 24.29
N GLY A 62 -13.29 13.65 23.30
CA GLY A 62 -12.52 12.42 23.52
C GLY A 62 -12.08 11.76 22.20
N ARG A 63 -11.02 10.96 22.32
CA ARG A 63 -10.08 10.44 21.29
C ARG A 63 -10.66 9.57 20.17
N PHE A 64 -11.97 9.50 19.97
CA PHE A 64 -12.59 8.59 19.00
C PHE A 64 -13.71 9.28 18.22
N TYR A 65 -13.50 9.49 16.93
CA TYR A 65 -14.49 10.03 16.01
C TYR A 65 -14.56 9.13 14.77
N SER A 66 -15.77 8.66 14.44
CA SER A 66 -16.08 7.94 13.19
C SER A 66 -17.00 8.83 12.36
N ALA A 67 -16.73 8.99 11.08
CA ALA A 67 -17.61 9.76 10.21
C ALA A 67 -19.00 9.07 10.10
N PRO A 68 -20.10 9.83 10.17
CA PRO A 68 -21.44 9.26 10.00
C PRO A 68 -21.66 8.84 8.54
N ASP A 69 -21.96 7.57 8.30
CA ASP A 69 -22.30 7.04 6.99
C ASP A 69 -23.44 6.03 7.13
N VAL A 70 -24.60 6.36 6.56
CA VAL A 70 -25.85 5.58 6.67
C VAL A 70 -25.66 4.14 6.17
N LEU A 71 -24.86 3.96 5.12
CA LEU A 71 -24.61 2.64 4.56
C LEU A 71 -23.72 1.82 5.50
N VAL A 72 -22.69 2.45 6.06
CA VAL A 72 -21.79 1.81 7.03
C VAL A 72 -22.50 1.49 8.32
N ASP A 73 -23.32 2.40 8.84
CA ASP A 73 -24.10 2.21 10.07
C ASP A 73 -25.08 1.03 9.93
N SER A 74 -25.71 0.87 8.75
CA SER A 74 -26.60 -0.27 8.48
C SER A 74 -25.88 -1.62 8.44
N MET A 75 -24.61 -1.64 8.02
CA MET A 75 -23.78 -2.84 7.87
C MET A 75 -22.82 -3.05 9.05
N ARG A 76 -22.78 -2.12 10.00
CA ARG A 76 -21.84 -2.10 11.12
C ARG A 76 -21.90 -3.37 11.94
N ASP A 77 -23.11 -3.84 12.26
CA ASP A 77 -23.32 -5.06 13.04
C ASP A 77 -22.78 -6.31 12.35
N LEU A 78 -22.93 -6.41 11.02
CA LEU A 78 -22.39 -7.52 10.24
C LEU A 78 -20.85 -7.47 10.23
N TYR A 79 -20.30 -6.27 10.02
CA TYR A 79 -18.86 -6.01 9.95
C TYR A 79 -18.15 -6.25 11.28
N MET A 80 -18.74 -5.82 12.40
CA MET A 80 -18.18 -6.02 13.75
C MET A 80 -18.24 -7.48 14.21
N ARG A 81 -19.24 -8.26 13.76
CA ARG A 81 -19.40 -9.67 14.12
C ARG A 81 -18.50 -10.62 13.33
N HIS A 82 -18.11 -10.26 12.11
CA HIS A 82 -17.32 -11.13 11.22
C HIS A 82 -15.91 -10.60 11.01
N ALA A 83 -14.98 -10.98 11.89
CA ALA A 83 -13.55 -10.65 11.78
C ALA A 83 -12.93 -11.02 10.41
N ALA A 84 -13.49 -12.03 9.73
CA ALA A 84 -13.05 -12.44 8.39
C ALA A 84 -13.27 -11.37 7.31
N VAL A 85 -14.32 -10.54 7.44
CA VAL A 85 -14.61 -9.45 6.48
C VAL A 85 -13.63 -8.30 6.66
N ARG A 86 -13.13 -8.10 7.89
CA ARG A 86 -12.21 -7.02 8.25
C ARG A 86 -10.86 -7.11 7.56
N HIS A 87 -10.27 -8.31 7.50
CA HIS A 87 -8.96 -8.55 6.87
C HIS A 87 -9.05 -9.00 5.40
N LEU A 88 -10.26 -9.07 4.84
CA LEU A 88 -10.46 -9.49 3.46
C LEU A 88 -9.75 -8.56 2.46
N PRO A 89 -9.84 -7.21 2.59
CA PRO A 89 -9.18 -6.30 1.66
C PRO A 89 -7.66 -6.49 1.66
N ASP A 90 -7.05 -6.56 2.85
CA ASP A 90 -5.60 -6.70 3.01
C ASP A 90 -5.12 -8.01 2.38
N ARG A 91 -5.84 -9.11 2.62
CA ARG A 91 -5.56 -10.41 1.97
C ARG A 91 -5.68 -10.34 0.46
N LEU A 92 -6.69 -9.66 -0.07
CA LEU A 92 -6.86 -9.49 -1.53
C LEU A 92 -5.71 -8.66 -2.12
N VAL A 93 -5.27 -7.61 -1.44
CA VAL A 93 -4.11 -6.80 -1.86
C VAL A 93 -2.84 -7.65 -1.84
N PHE A 94 -2.59 -8.44 -0.80
CA PHE A 94 -1.45 -9.35 -0.73
C PHE A 94 -1.48 -10.41 -1.85
N VAL A 95 -2.64 -11.01 -2.11
CA VAL A 95 -2.81 -12.00 -3.19
C VAL A 95 -2.62 -11.33 -4.56
N ALA A 96 -3.16 -10.14 -4.79
CA ALA A 96 -2.99 -9.39 -6.03
C ALA A 96 -1.52 -8.98 -6.27
N ALA A 97 -0.85 -8.49 -5.22
CA ALA A 97 0.57 -8.16 -5.27
C ALA A 97 1.43 -9.40 -5.54
N GLY A 98 1.17 -10.51 -4.83
CA GLY A 98 1.89 -11.77 -4.99
C GLY A 98 1.71 -12.38 -6.39
N THR A 99 0.48 -12.43 -6.90
CA THR A 99 0.19 -12.92 -8.26
C THR A 99 0.80 -12.03 -9.34
N GLY A 100 0.78 -10.70 -9.16
CA GLY A 100 1.46 -9.75 -10.04
C GLY A 100 2.98 -9.95 -10.08
N LEU A 101 3.59 -10.18 -8.91
CA LEU A 101 5.03 -10.46 -8.80
C LEU A 101 5.39 -11.80 -9.46
N LEU A 102 4.62 -12.86 -9.20
CA LEU A 102 4.80 -14.17 -9.83
C LEU A 102 4.67 -14.10 -11.35
N PHE A 103 3.69 -13.33 -11.85
CA PHE A 103 3.53 -13.08 -13.28
C PHE A 103 4.73 -12.36 -13.89
N CYS A 104 5.30 -11.38 -13.17
CA CYS A 104 6.52 -10.69 -13.59
C CYS A 104 7.72 -11.65 -13.62
N LEU A 105 7.89 -12.49 -12.59
CA LEU A 105 9.00 -13.44 -12.48
C LEU A 105 8.90 -14.59 -13.50
N GLY A 106 7.70 -15.04 -13.85
CA GLY A 106 7.47 -16.11 -14.83
C GLY A 106 7.90 -15.79 -16.26
N ARG A 107 8.21 -14.51 -16.58
CA ARG A 107 8.56 -14.04 -17.94
C ARG A 107 10.08 -13.88 -18.19
N ALA A 108 10.94 -14.46 -17.34
CA ALA A 108 12.40 -14.53 -17.50
C ALA A 108 13.06 -13.21 -17.98
N ARG A 109 13.58 -13.18 -19.21
CA ARG A 109 14.31 -12.03 -19.77
C ARG A 109 13.50 -10.73 -19.88
N ARG A 110 12.17 -10.76 -19.71
CA ARG A 110 11.29 -9.58 -19.72
C ARG A 110 10.84 -9.14 -18.33
N SER A 111 11.24 -9.85 -17.27
CA SER A 111 10.78 -9.60 -15.89
C SER A 111 11.06 -8.17 -15.41
N PHE A 112 12.28 -7.64 -15.61
CA PHE A 112 12.62 -6.27 -15.20
C PHE A 112 11.81 -5.19 -15.93
N ALA A 113 11.51 -5.39 -17.22
CA ALA A 113 10.73 -4.44 -18.01
C ALA A 113 9.26 -4.42 -17.58
N LEU A 114 8.70 -5.59 -17.23
CA LEU A 114 7.34 -5.71 -16.68
C LEU A 114 7.28 -5.14 -15.27
N LEU A 115 8.24 -5.48 -14.40
CA LEU A 115 8.33 -4.95 -13.05
C LEU A 115 8.44 -3.42 -13.05
N ARG A 116 9.23 -2.85 -13.95
CA ARG A 116 9.32 -1.40 -14.11
C ARG A 116 7.97 -0.76 -14.44
N ARG A 117 7.23 -1.33 -15.40
CA ARG A 117 5.89 -0.82 -15.79
C ARG A 117 4.90 -0.96 -14.63
N TYR A 118 4.96 -2.08 -13.92
CA TYR A 118 4.14 -2.32 -12.75
C TYR A 118 4.42 -1.30 -11.64
N LEU A 119 5.68 -1.06 -11.29
CA LEU A 119 6.09 -0.09 -10.27
C LEU A 119 5.66 1.34 -10.62
N VAL A 120 5.82 1.76 -11.88
CA VAL A 120 5.38 3.09 -12.33
C VAL A 120 3.86 3.20 -12.26
N ALA A 121 3.13 2.22 -12.77
CA ALA A 121 1.66 2.24 -12.75
C ALA A 121 1.12 2.22 -11.31
N ALA A 122 1.65 1.34 -10.46
CA ALA A 122 1.29 1.28 -9.05
C ALA A 122 1.61 2.61 -8.36
N GLY A 123 2.81 3.16 -8.55
CA GLY A 123 3.23 4.44 -7.97
C GLY A 123 2.31 5.59 -8.38
N SER A 124 1.94 5.67 -9.65
CA SER A 124 0.99 6.68 -10.14
C SER A 124 -0.41 6.54 -9.54
N VAL A 125 -0.91 5.31 -9.36
CA VAL A 125 -2.21 5.06 -8.68
C VAL A 125 -2.13 5.46 -7.21
N TYR A 126 -1.04 5.14 -6.51
CA TYR A 126 -0.80 5.60 -5.13
C TYR A 126 -0.75 7.13 -5.06
N LEU A 127 -0.02 7.79 -5.95
CA LEU A 127 0.06 9.25 -5.97
C LEU A 127 -1.30 9.91 -6.22
N LEU A 128 -2.14 9.31 -7.07
CA LEU A 128 -3.50 9.79 -7.31
C LEU A 128 -4.38 9.72 -6.05
N ARG A 129 -4.10 8.79 -5.12
CA ARG A 129 -4.80 8.65 -3.84
C ARG A 129 -4.47 9.79 -2.85
N ALA A 130 -3.25 10.31 -2.87
CA ALA A 130 -2.78 11.35 -1.94
C ALA A 130 -3.71 12.58 -1.82
N PRO A 131 -4.15 13.23 -2.93
CA PRO A 131 -5.05 14.37 -2.82
C PRO A 131 -6.40 13.98 -2.21
N PHE A 132 -6.95 12.81 -2.54
CA PHE A 132 -8.23 12.38 -1.97
C PHE A 132 -8.14 12.22 -0.46
N VAL A 133 -7.07 11.62 0.05
CA VAL A 133 -6.84 11.49 1.50
C VAL A 133 -6.72 12.86 2.16
N ALA A 134 -5.94 13.77 1.55
CA ALA A 134 -5.74 15.12 2.09
C ALA A 134 -7.02 15.98 2.08
N PHE A 135 -7.91 15.77 1.11
CA PHE A 135 -9.17 16.51 1.00
C PHE A 135 -10.30 15.94 1.83
N THR A 136 -10.42 14.61 1.92
CA THR A 136 -11.54 14.01 2.63
C THR A 136 -11.31 14.05 4.14
N VAL A 137 -10.09 13.81 4.63
CA VAL A 137 -9.76 13.82 6.06
C VAL A 137 -10.81 13.08 6.91
N LEU A 138 -11.41 12.03 6.34
CA LEU A 138 -12.46 11.27 7.00
C LEU A 138 -11.77 10.10 7.72
N PRO A 139 -11.94 9.98 9.05
CA PRO A 139 -11.48 8.79 9.74
C PRO A 139 -12.26 7.58 9.24
N SER A 140 -11.64 6.40 9.33
CA SER A 140 -12.34 5.15 9.04
C SER A 140 -13.68 5.08 9.79
N PRO A 141 -14.80 4.82 9.10
CA PRO A 141 -16.10 4.71 9.76
C PRO A 141 -16.25 3.35 10.49
N PHE A 142 -15.30 2.43 10.30
CA PHE A 142 -15.40 1.04 10.75
C PHE A 142 -14.71 0.75 12.09
N GLU A 143 -13.72 1.55 12.48
CA GLU A 143 -12.95 1.33 13.70
C GLU A 143 -12.75 2.62 14.49
N LEU A 144 -12.91 2.53 15.81
CA LEU A 144 -12.52 3.57 16.75
C LEU A 144 -11.00 3.64 16.75
N CYS A 145 -10.44 4.47 15.89
CA CYS A 145 -9.01 4.61 15.76
C CYS A 145 -8.49 5.50 16.90
N PRO A 146 -7.56 5.01 17.75
CA PRO A 146 -6.93 5.86 18.75
C PRO A 146 -6.10 6.91 18.01
N VAL A 147 -6.39 8.17 18.28
CA VAL A 147 -5.62 9.30 17.75
C VAL A 147 -4.23 9.28 18.36
N THR A 148 -3.32 8.51 17.76
CA THR A 148 -1.90 8.47 18.13
C THR A 148 -1.15 9.10 16.98
N TYR A 149 -0.64 10.32 17.15
CA TYR A 149 0.28 10.92 16.18
C TYR A 149 1.57 11.41 16.81
N GLU A 150 2.67 11.29 16.07
CA GLU A 150 3.95 11.89 16.47
C GLU A 150 3.99 13.36 16.04
N GLU A 151 4.68 14.22 16.78
CA GLU A 151 4.70 15.67 16.52
C GLU A 151 5.36 16.01 15.18
N ASP A 152 6.35 15.23 14.75
CA ASP A 152 7.08 15.42 13.49
C ASP A 152 6.41 14.72 12.30
N VAL A 153 5.93 15.51 11.31
CA VAL A 153 5.16 14.98 10.15
C VAL A 153 6.01 14.02 9.32
N LEU A 154 7.27 14.38 9.14
CA LEU A 154 8.20 13.62 8.31
C LEU A 154 8.55 12.28 8.95
N TYR A 155 8.84 12.30 10.25
CA TYR A 155 9.15 11.07 10.99
C TYR A 155 7.94 10.14 11.02
N ASP A 156 6.76 10.70 11.22
CA ASP A 156 5.53 9.94 11.20
C ASP A 156 5.24 9.30 9.83
N ALA A 157 5.42 10.06 8.74
CA ALA A 157 5.30 9.53 7.40
C ALA A 157 6.30 8.39 7.12
N VAL A 158 7.50 8.45 7.69
CA VAL A 158 8.48 7.34 7.61
C VAL A 158 7.99 6.12 8.40
N LEU A 159 7.43 6.31 9.59
CA LEU A 159 6.86 5.20 10.38
C LEU A 159 5.69 4.53 9.66
N LEU A 160 4.83 5.31 9.01
CA LEU A 160 3.74 4.82 8.17
C LEU A 160 4.28 4.07 6.95
N LEU A 161 5.32 4.61 6.27
CA LEU A 161 5.96 3.95 5.13
C LEU A 161 6.61 2.63 5.52
N ALA A 162 7.23 2.57 6.70
CA ALA A 162 7.84 1.38 7.26
C ALA A 162 6.82 0.38 7.85
N GLN A 163 5.51 0.71 7.81
CA GLN A 163 4.42 -0.07 8.41
C GLN A 163 4.58 -0.34 9.90
N VAL A 164 5.37 0.48 10.61
CA VAL A 164 5.51 0.42 12.08
C VAL A 164 4.27 1.02 12.75
N ARG A 165 3.63 1.96 12.07
CA ARG A 165 2.38 2.61 12.48
C ARG A 165 1.31 2.44 11.39
N VAL A 166 0.06 2.44 11.83
CA VAL A 166 -1.14 2.48 10.98
C VAL A 166 -1.81 3.85 11.08
N SER A 167 -2.26 4.40 9.94
CA SER A 167 -3.03 5.65 9.90
C SER A 167 -4.53 5.38 9.97
N CYS A 168 -5.27 6.27 10.63
CA CYS A 168 -6.73 6.16 10.76
C CYS A 168 -7.47 6.44 9.45
N GLY A 169 -6.86 7.17 8.52
CA GLY A 169 -7.38 7.39 7.17
C GLY A 169 -7.09 6.26 6.20
N ASP A 170 -6.29 5.26 6.60
CA ASP A 170 -5.92 4.13 5.76
C ASP A 170 -6.57 2.84 6.24
N VAL A 171 -7.68 2.46 5.61
CA VAL A 171 -8.51 1.30 5.98
C VAL A 171 -7.83 -0.05 5.63
N PHE A 172 -6.66 -0.03 4.98
CA PHE A 172 -6.04 -1.21 4.33
C PHE A 172 -4.78 -1.76 5.01
N PHE A 173 -4.50 -1.40 6.26
CA PHE A 173 -3.28 -1.85 6.92
C PHE A 173 -3.54 -2.28 8.37
N ARG A 174 -4.03 -3.52 8.57
CA ARG A 174 -3.98 -4.20 9.87
C ARG A 174 -3.72 -5.71 9.77
#